data_AF-K2D0W2-F1
#
_entry.id   AF-K2D0W2-F1
#
_cell.length_a   1.000
_cell.length_b   1.000
_cell.length_c   1.000
_cell.angle_alpha   90.00
_cell.angle_beta   90.00
_cell.angle_gamma   90.00
#
_symmetry.space_group_name_H-M   'P 1'
#
loop_
_entity.id
_entity.type
_entity.pdbx_description
1 polymer ?
#
loop_
_entity_poly.entity_id
_entity_poly.type
_entity_poly.pdbx_seq_one_letter_code
_entity_poly.pdbx_strand_id
1 'polypeptide(L)'
;MFEGMSIYIRTTKNILGYFIIALVFITLPLAFILDKLDIKNFNYRWLYLLAVVILLLFSLLRIITENAYFRLYKYPKLFKLYDELTKDNLNLAIQKYPSIQYLKKDRALWEETVEKQGEYQSKLNLIAKEKVVNEFGLSEVDWNRFQIQFMRNKKHGVNLG
;
A
#
# COMPACT_ATOMS: atom_id res chain seq x y z
N MET A 1 -14.20 11.21 -1.13
CA MET A 1 -14.07 9.75 -1.39
C MET A 1 -13.82 9.59 -2.90
N PHE A 2 -12.88 8.76 -3.35
CA PHE A 2 -12.54 8.40 -4.75
C PHE A 2 -11.30 9.00 -5.46
N GLU A 3 -10.72 10.16 -5.11
CA GLU A 3 -9.68 10.73 -6.00
C GLU A 3 -8.35 9.95 -6.00
N GLY A 4 -7.75 9.64 -4.85
CA GLY A 4 -6.45 8.94 -4.81
C GLY A 4 -6.48 7.49 -5.31
N MET A 5 -7.62 6.79 -5.15
CA MET A 5 -7.82 5.45 -5.70
C MET A 5 -8.08 5.52 -7.21
N SER A 6 -8.76 6.57 -7.68
CA SER A 6 -8.90 6.85 -9.11
C SER A 6 -7.57 7.22 -9.75
N ILE A 7 -6.66 7.91 -9.05
CA ILE A 7 -5.36 8.34 -9.60
C ILE A 7 -4.42 7.14 -9.78
N TYR A 8 -4.40 6.17 -8.84
CA TYR A 8 -3.53 4.99 -8.97
C TYR A 8 -4.10 3.90 -9.90
N ILE A 9 -5.43 3.72 -9.91
CA ILE A 9 -6.11 2.90 -10.92
C ILE A 9 -6.05 3.57 -12.29
N ARG A 10 -6.09 4.92 -12.37
CA ARG A 10 -5.78 5.65 -13.61
C ARG A 10 -4.34 5.44 -14.00
N THR A 11 -3.36 5.58 -13.12
CA THR A 11 -1.95 5.43 -13.53
C THR A 11 -1.61 4.01 -13.93
N THR A 12 -2.14 2.97 -13.28
CA THR A 12 -1.92 1.58 -13.73
C THR A 12 -2.70 1.24 -15.01
N LYS A 13 -3.94 1.72 -15.18
CA LYS A 13 -4.65 1.64 -16.47
C LYS A 13 -3.96 2.45 -17.56
N ASN A 14 -3.37 3.59 -17.21
CA ASN A 14 -2.64 4.46 -18.12
C ASN A 14 -1.30 3.82 -18.49
N ILE A 15 -0.58 3.18 -17.57
CA ILE A 15 0.68 2.47 -17.88
C ILE A 15 0.40 1.31 -18.84
N LEU A 16 -0.66 0.53 -18.61
CA LEU A 16 -1.07 -0.51 -19.56
C LEU A 16 -1.48 0.08 -20.91
N GLY A 17 -2.22 1.20 -20.90
CA GLY A 17 -2.58 1.94 -22.11
C GLY A 17 -1.37 2.48 -22.87
N TYR A 18 -0.43 3.13 -22.18
CA TYR A 18 0.83 3.65 -22.73
C TYR A 18 1.72 2.53 -23.24
N PHE A 19 1.71 1.37 -22.58
CA PHE A 19 2.45 0.20 -23.03
C PHE A 19 1.83 -0.41 -24.29
N ILE A 20 0.50 -0.57 -24.36
CA ILE A 20 -0.20 -1.02 -25.58
C ILE A 20 0.06 -0.04 -26.72
N ILE A 21 -0.02 1.27 -26.45
CA ILE A 21 0.29 2.32 -27.43
C ILE A 21 1.75 2.18 -27.88
N ALA A 22 2.73 2.08 -26.97
CA ALA A 22 4.13 1.91 -27.30
C ALA A 22 4.38 0.62 -28.12
N LEU A 23 3.70 -0.47 -27.78
CA LEU A 23 3.81 -1.74 -28.50
C LEU A 23 3.28 -1.60 -29.93
N VAL A 24 2.14 -0.94 -30.13
CA VAL A 24 1.57 -0.64 -31.45
C VAL A 24 2.49 0.29 -32.25
N PHE A 25 3.05 1.31 -31.59
CA PHE A 25 3.97 2.28 -32.21
C PHE A 25 5.34 1.71 -32.53
N ILE A 26 5.78 0.61 -31.91
CA ILE A 26 7.03 -0.08 -32.25
C ILE A 26 6.76 -1.15 -33.31
N THR A 27 5.66 -1.90 -33.17
CA THR A 27 5.36 -3.05 -34.06
C THR A 27 4.94 -2.61 -35.46
N LEU A 28 4.20 -1.50 -35.62
CA LEU A 28 3.79 -0.99 -36.93
C LEU A 28 4.96 -0.51 -37.81
N PRO A 29 5.87 0.37 -37.33
CA PRO A 29 7.04 0.78 -38.11
C PRO A 29 7.98 -0.39 -38.37
N LEU A 30 8.16 -1.30 -37.41
CA LEU A 30 9.00 -2.47 -37.59
C LEU A 30 8.44 -3.40 -38.68
N ALA A 31 7.12 -3.63 -38.71
CA ALA A 31 6.48 -4.38 -39.77
C ALA A 31 6.64 -3.71 -41.14
N PHE A 32 6.52 -2.37 -41.21
CA PHE A 32 6.73 -1.59 -42.43
C PHE A 32 8.19 -1.63 -42.93
N ILE A 33 9.16 -1.55 -42.01
CA ILE A 33 10.59 -1.67 -42.35
C ILE A 33 10.91 -3.07 -42.86
N LEU A 34 10.37 -4.11 -42.21
CA LEU A 34 10.57 -5.51 -42.63
C LEU A 34 9.95 -5.81 -43.99
N ASP A 35 8.79 -5.22 -44.30
CA ASP A 35 8.14 -5.31 -45.61
C ASP A 35 8.99 -4.65 -46.71
N LYS A 36 9.55 -3.45 -46.43
CA LYS A 36 10.46 -2.76 -47.35
C LYS A 36 11.81 -3.45 -47.57
N LEU A 37 12.25 -4.30 -46.66
CA LEU A 37 13.50 -5.05 -46.78
C LEU A 37 13.37 -6.31 -47.64
N ASP A 38 12.19 -6.57 -48.24
CA ASP A 38 11.89 -7.70 -49.13
C ASP A 38 12.36 -9.05 -48.54
N ILE A 39 12.24 -9.18 -47.21
CA ILE A 39 12.56 -10.42 -46.50
C ILE A 39 11.40 -11.39 -46.77
N LYS A 40 11.37 -11.98 -47.97
CA LYS A 40 10.29 -12.83 -48.50
C LYS A 40 9.96 -14.06 -47.65
N ASN A 41 10.79 -14.38 -46.66
CA ASN A 41 10.60 -15.50 -45.73
C ASN A 41 10.29 -15.08 -44.29
N PHE A 42 10.10 -13.79 -44.01
CA PHE A 42 9.78 -13.36 -42.65
C PHE A 42 8.32 -13.70 -42.34
N ASN A 43 8.11 -14.76 -41.56
CA ASN A 43 6.78 -15.21 -41.21
C ASN A 43 6.22 -14.35 -40.07
N TYR A 44 5.40 -13.36 -40.43
CA TYR A 44 4.72 -12.44 -39.51
C TYR A 44 3.95 -13.15 -38.39
N ARG A 45 3.56 -14.43 -38.56
CA ARG A 45 2.95 -15.25 -37.50
C ARG A 45 3.80 -15.30 -36.24
N TRP A 46 5.13 -15.28 -36.33
CA TRP A 46 6.02 -15.28 -35.16
C TRP A 46 6.01 -13.95 -34.41
N LEU A 47 5.86 -12.81 -35.10
CA LEU A 47 5.70 -11.50 -34.47
C LEU A 47 4.39 -11.41 -33.68
N TYR A 48 3.29 -11.91 -34.27
CA TYR A 48 2.00 -12.00 -33.58
C TYR A 48 2.08 -12.96 -32.38
N LEU A 49 2.72 -14.12 -32.55
CA LEU A 49 2.92 -15.07 -31.45
C LEU A 49 3.71 -14.44 -30.30
N LEU A 50 4.80 -13.72 -30.60
CA LEU A 50 5.61 -13.01 -29.61
C LEU A 50 4.78 -11.96 -28.86
N ALA A 51 4.00 -11.15 -29.58
CA ALA A 51 3.15 -10.13 -28.98
C ALA A 51 2.09 -10.73 -28.04
N VAL A 52 1.48 -11.86 -28.43
CA VAL A 52 0.51 -12.59 -27.58
C VAL A 52 1.17 -13.17 -26.33
N VAL A 53 2.37 -13.74 -26.45
CA VAL A 53 3.12 -14.27 -25.30
C VAL A 53 3.50 -13.15 -24.32
N ILE A 54 3.93 -11.99 -24.82
CA ILE A 54 4.24 -10.82 -23.98
C ILE A 54 2.98 -10.34 -23.25
N LEU A 55 1.83 -10.24 -23.93
CA LEU A 55 0.56 -9.86 -23.30
C LEU A 55 0.11 -10.86 -22.24
N LEU A 56 0.29 -12.16 -22.48
CA LEU A 56 -0.02 -13.22 -21.51
C LEU A 56 0.89 -13.14 -20.28
N LEU A 57 2.21 -12.96 -20.47
CA LEU A 57 3.16 -12.77 -19.38
C LEU A 57 2.82 -11.54 -18.53
N PHE A 58 2.43 -10.43 -19.16
CA PHE A 58 1.98 -9.24 -18.45
C PHE A 58 0.67 -9.46 -17.70
N SER A 59 -0.28 -10.19 -18.30
CA SER A 59 -1.55 -10.54 -17.64
C SER A 59 -1.30 -11.43 -16.42
N LEU A 60 -0.38 -12.39 -16.52
CA LEU A 60 0.08 -13.22 -15.41
C LEU A 60 0.78 -12.40 -14.33
N LEU A 61 1.70 -11.50 -14.71
CA LEU A 61 2.34 -10.56 -13.77
C LEU A 61 1.31 -9.68 -13.07
N ARG A 62 0.27 -9.25 -13.79
CA ARG A 62 -0.84 -8.49 -13.22
C ARG A 62 -1.65 -9.31 -12.23
N ILE A 63 -1.98 -10.57 -12.54
CA ILE A 63 -2.70 -11.45 -11.62
C ILE A 63 -1.84 -11.77 -10.39
N ILE A 64 -0.55 -12.01 -10.56
CA ILE A 64 0.40 -12.28 -9.47
C ILE A 64 0.53 -11.05 -8.57
N THR A 65 0.68 -9.85 -9.16
CA THR A 65 0.71 -8.61 -8.39
C THR A 65 -0.64 -8.35 -7.72
N GLU A 66 -1.77 -8.52 -8.42
CA GLU A 66 -3.14 -8.41 -7.90
C GLU A 66 -3.40 -9.37 -6.72
N ASN A 67 -2.87 -10.59 -6.76
CA ASN A 67 -2.94 -11.55 -5.66
C ASN A 67 -1.91 -11.29 -4.55
N ALA A 68 -0.77 -10.67 -4.85
CA ALA A 68 0.19 -10.19 -3.87
C ALA A 68 -0.28 -8.92 -3.13
N TYR A 69 -1.40 -8.30 -3.54
CA TYR A 69 -2.09 -7.35 -2.69
C TYR A 69 -2.81 -8.13 -1.59
N PHE A 70 -2.17 -8.15 -0.42
CA PHE A 70 -2.81 -8.39 0.85
C PHE A 70 -4.15 -7.65 0.87
N ARG A 71 -5.26 -8.38 0.79
CA ARG A 71 -6.60 -7.79 0.86
C ARG A 71 -6.84 -7.37 2.30
N LEU A 72 -6.27 -6.24 2.71
CA LEU A 72 -6.48 -5.65 4.05
C LEU A 72 -7.98 -5.49 4.36
N TYR A 73 -8.80 -5.26 3.34
CA TYR A 73 -10.27 -5.23 3.42
C TYR A 73 -10.91 -6.54 3.93
N LYS A 74 -10.21 -7.68 3.86
CA LYS A 74 -10.70 -8.97 4.38
C LYS A 74 -10.52 -9.12 5.88
N TYR A 75 -9.79 -8.22 6.54
CA TYR A 75 -9.49 -8.33 7.98
C TYR A 75 -9.98 -7.12 8.77
N PRO A 76 -11.31 -6.85 8.83
CA PRO A 76 -11.85 -5.78 9.67
C PRO A 76 -11.46 -5.97 11.15
N LYS A 77 -11.36 -7.23 11.59
CA LYS A 77 -10.89 -7.59 12.94
C LYS A 77 -9.48 -7.06 13.24
N LEU A 78 -8.60 -7.00 12.23
CA LEU A 78 -7.23 -6.51 12.39
C LEU A 78 -7.20 -5.00 12.62
N PHE A 79 -8.00 -4.25 11.85
CA PHE A 79 -8.14 -2.80 12.05
C PHE A 79 -8.71 -2.48 13.43
N LYS A 80 -9.76 -3.20 13.83
CA LYS A 80 -10.39 -3.04 15.14
C LYS A 80 -9.43 -3.32 16.28
N LEU A 81 -8.78 -4.49 16.28
CA LEU A 81 -7.86 -4.89 17.33
C LEU A 81 -6.70 -3.89 17.49
N TYR A 82 -6.10 -3.46 16.38
CA TYR A 82 -5.00 -2.51 16.45
C TYR A 82 -5.46 -1.12 16.93
N ASP A 83 -6.65 -0.67 16.53
CA ASP A 83 -7.22 0.59 17.04
C ASP A 83 -7.48 0.53 18.55
N GLU A 84 -8.09 -0.55 19.03
CA GLU A 84 -8.33 -0.80 20.47
C GLU A 84 -7.01 -0.80 21.25
N LEU A 85 -6.01 -1.57 20.79
CA LEU A 85 -4.70 -1.61 21.42
C LEU A 85 -4.03 -0.22 21.46
N THR A 86 -4.08 0.55 20.37
CA THR A 86 -3.47 1.90 20.35
C THR A 86 -4.19 2.89 21.27
N LYS A 87 -5.51 2.76 21.43
CA LYS A 87 -6.30 3.57 22.39
C LYS A 87 -5.97 3.19 23.83
N ASP A 88 -5.92 1.90 24.13
CA ASP A 88 -5.57 1.40 25.46
C ASP A 88 -4.14 1.80 25.84
N ASN A 89 -3.20 1.68 24.92
CA ASN A 89 -1.82 2.13 25.12
C ASN A 89 -1.71 3.63 25.40
N LEU A 90 -2.51 4.45 24.73
CA LEU A 90 -2.58 5.88 25.02
C LEU A 90 -3.12 6.13 26.44
N ASN A 91 -4.19 5.43 26.83
CA ASN A 91 -4.78 5.57 28.17
C ASN A 91 -3.78 5.16 29.25
N LEU A 92 -3.05 4.04 29.06
CA LEU A 92 -1.99 3.60 29.96
C LEU A 92 -0.86 4.62 30.05
N ALA A 93 -0.49 5.25 28.93
CA ALA A 93 0.53 6.29 28.94
C ALA A 93 0.09 7.54 29.68
N ILE A 94 -1.16 7.97 29.51
CA ILE A 94 -1.75 9.11 30.25
C ILE A 94 -1.80 8.80 31.76
N GLN A 95 -2.19 7.58 32.14
CA GLN A 95 -2.24 7.18 33.55
C GLN A 95 -0.84 7.17 34.19
N LYS A 96 0.16 6.70 33.46
CA LYS A 96 1.55 6.63 33.96
C LYS A 96 2.22 8.00 34.01
N TYR A 97 1.95 8.84 33.02
CA TYR A 97 2.52 10.19 32.90
C TYR A 97 1.38 11.22 32.74
N PRO A 98 0.68 11.54 33.84
CA PRO A 98 -0.44 12.47 33.80
C PRO A 98 0.06 13.89 33.49
N SER A 99 0.05 14.26 32.21
CA SER A 99 0.54 15.56 31.72
C SER A 99 -0.46 16.70 31.92
N ILE A 100 -1.77 16.41 31.91
CA ILE A 100 -2.85 17.43 31.96
C ILE A 100 -2.74 18.35 33.19
N GLN A 101 -2.27 17.82 34.33
CA GLN A 101 -2.12 18.61 35.56
C GLN A 101 -1.08 19.74 35.44
N TYR A 102 -0.17 19.66 34.47
CA TYR A 102 0.91 20.62 34.23
C TYR A 102 0.57 21.65 33.15
N LEU A 103 -0.48 21.42 32.34
CA LEU A 103 -0.87 22.19 31.13
C LEU A 103 -1.01 23.71 31.33
N LYS A 104 -1.07 24.20 32.57
CA LYS A 104 -1.17 25.64 32.91
C LYS A 104 -0.29 26.08 34.08
N LYS A 105 0.47 25.15 34.68
CA LYS A 105 1.26 25.40 35.90
C LYS A 105 2.73 25.61 35.58
N ASP A 106 3.28 24.71 34.76
CA ASP A 106 4.68 24.73 34.38
C ASP A 106 4.81 24.12 32.98
N ARG A 107 5.21 24.97 32.03
CA ARG A 107 5.35 24.57 30.63
C ARG A 107 6.50 23.56 30.45
N ALA A 108 7.62 23.74 31.13
CA ALA A 108 8.77 22.86 30.99
C ALA A 108 8.45 21.46 31.51
N LEU A 109 7.81 21.38 32.68
CA LEU A 109 7.38 20.11 33.26
C LEU A 109 6.27 19.44 32.44
N TRP A 110 5.37 20.22 31.82
CA TRP A 110 4.38 19.70 30.88
C TRP A 110 5.03 19.09 29.64
N GLU A 111 5.96 19.80 28.99
CA GLU A 111 6.68 19.31 27.81
C GLU A 111 7.44 18.02 28.13
N GLU A 112 8.18 17.96 29.25
CA GLU A 112 8.89 16.76 29.69
C GLU A 112 7.93 15.57 29.96
N THR A 113 6.78 15.83 30.58
CA THR A 113 5.81 14.77 30.88
C THR A 113 5.14 14.26 29.61
N VAL A 114 4.84 15.14 28.64
CA VAL A 114 4.30 14.76 27.33
C VAL A 114 5.31 13.95 26.53
N GLU A 115 6.59 14.30 26.59
CA GLU A 115 7.66 13.53 25.96
C GLU A 115 7.73 12.11 26.54
N LYS A 116 7.79 11.98 27.88
CA LYS A 116 7.76 10.67 28.56
C LYS A 116 6.50 9.86 28.23
N GLN A 117 5.35 10.54 28.13
CA GLN A 117 4.09 9.92 27.71
C GLN A 117 4.20 9.36 26.28
N GLY A 118 4.75 10.14 25.34
CA GLY A 118 4.96 9.73 23.95
C GLY A 118 5.94 8.58 23.81
N GLU A 119 7.07 8.61 24.53
CA GLU A 119 8.04 7.52 24.56
C GLU A 119 7.43 6.22 25.08
N TYR A 120 6.69 6.30 26.17
CA TYR A 120 6.06 5.13 26.77
C TYR A 120 4.95 4.57 25.87
N GLN A 121 4.13 5.42 25.26
CA GLN A 121 3.15 5.01 24.26
C GLN A 121 3.82 4.32 23.06
N SER A 122 4.96 4.85 22.59
CA SER A 122 5.72 4.26 21.48
C SER A 122 6.20 2.84 21.82
N LYS A 123 6.72 2.63 23.04
CA LYS A 123 7.11 1.29 23.54
C LYS A 123 5.93 0.32 23.56
N LEU A 124 4.76 0.76 24.06
CA LEU A 124 3.56 -0.07 24.07
C LEU A 124 3.04 -0.38 22.66
N ASN A 125 3.14 0.58 21.73
CA ASN A 125 2.73 0.38 20.34
C ASN A 125 3.65 -0.62 19.61
N LEU A 126 4.92 -0.70 19.97
CA LEU A 126 5.83 -1.72 19.44
C LEU A 126 5.40 -3.13 19.88
N ILE A 127 5.02 -3.30 21.15
CA ILE A 127 4.48 -4.56 21.67
C ILE A 127 3.16 -4.90 20.99
N ALA A 128 2.28 -3.91 20.79
CA ALA A 128 1.02 -4.11 20.08
C ALA A 128 1.24 -4.53 18.62
N LYS A 129 2.24 -3.95 17.94
CA LYS A 129 2.66 -4.38 16.60
C LYS A 129 3.04 -5.85 16.60
N GLU A 130 3.94 -6.27 17.50
CA GLU A 130 4.40 -7.67 17.57
C GLU A 130 3.22 -8.62 17.80
N LYS A 131 2.31 -8.26 18.70
CA LYS A 131 1.09 -9.04 18.95
C LYS A 131 0.25 -9.22 17.68
N VAL A 132 -0.05 -8.12 16.98
CA VAL A 132 -0.86 -8.16 15.75
C VAL A 132 -0.15 -8.90 14.62
N VAL A 133 1.16 -8.69 14.46
CA VAL A 133 1.96 -9.38 13.45
C VAL A 133 1.95 -10.89 13.69
N ASN A 134 2.12 -11.33 14.93
CA ASN A 134 2.13 -12.75 15.28
C ASN A 134 0.73 -13.37 15.17
N GLU A 135 -0.31 -12.68 15.64
CA GLU A 135 -1.70 -13.19 15.63
C GLU A 135 -2.26 -13.35 14.21
N PHE A 136 -1.89 -12.46 13.29
CA PHE A 136 -2.38 -12.47 11.91
C PHE A 136 -1.35 -12.99 10.90
N GLY A 137 -0.17 -13.43 11.35
CA GLY A 137 0.90 -13.95 10.50
C GLY A 137 1.35 -12.94 9.43
N LEU A 138 1.47 -11.66 9.79
CA LEU A 138 1.81 -10.60 8.83
C LEU A 138 3.29 -10.62 8.47
N SER A 139 3.60 -10.49 7.17
CA SER A 139 4.95 -10.13 6.76
C SER A 139 5.25 -8.66 7.09
N GLU A 140 6.53 -8.27 7.10
CA GLU A 140 6.94 -6.87 7.28
C GLU A 140 6.34 -5.96 6.19
N VAL A 141 6.26 -6.46 4.96
CA VAL A 141 5.65 -5.75 3.83
C VAL A 141 4.16 -5.52 4.05
N ASP A 142 3.46 -6.53 4.57
CA ASP A 142 2.01 -6.44 4.84
C ASP A 142 1.70 -5.54 6.03
N TRP A 143 2.56 -5.56 7.05
CA TRP A 143 2.50 -4.62 8.16
C TRP A 143 2.63 -3.17 7.68
N ASN A 144 3.63 -2.87 6.85
CA ASN A 144 3.84 -1.52 6.33
C ASN A 144 2.63 -1.04 5.50
N ARG A 145 2.06 -1.92 4.68
CA ARG A 145 0.83 -1.64 3.93
C ARG A 145 -0.36 -1.39 4.85
N PHE A 146 -0.51 -2.21 5.89
CA PHE A 146 -1.54 -2.02 6.91
C PHE A 146 -1.43 -0.65 7.57
N GLN A 147 -0.25 -0.25 8.03
CA GLN A 147 -0.04 1.03 8.71
C GLN A 147 -0.44 2.23 7.84
N ILE A 148 -0.07 2.23 6.56
CA ILE A 148 -0.45 3.28 5.61
C ILE A 148 -1.98 3.37 5.50
N GLN A 149 -2.65 2.22 5.38
CA GLN A 149 -4.10 2.18 5.24
C GLN A 149 -4.81 2.57 6.55
N PHE A 150 -4.29 2.14 7.70
CA PHE A 150 -4.81 2.49 9.02
C PHE A 150 -4.77 3.99 9.26
N MET A 151 -3.62 4.63 9.02
CA MET A 151 -3.46 6.09 9.15
C MET A 151 -4.39 6.85 8.22
N ARG A 152 -4.56 6.36 7.00
CA ARG A 152 -5.49 6.95 6.02
C ARG A 152 -6.94 6.85 6.49
N ASN A 153 -7.38 5.69 6.98
CA ASN A 153 -8.74 5.49 7.48
C ASN A 153 -9.03 6.40 8.68
N LYS A 154 -8.06 6.52 9.61
CA LYS A 154 -8.15 7.41 10.78
C LYS A 154 -8.28 8.88 10.37
N LYS A 155 -7.50 9.35 9.39
CA LYS A 155 -7.57 10.72 8.86
C LYS A 155 -8.92 11.06 8.22
N HIS A 156 -9.58 10.07 7.62
CA HIS A 156 -10.87 10.27 6.94
C HIS A 156 -12.09 9.97 7.83
N GLY A 157 -11.89 9.72 9.13
CA GLY A 157 -12.99 9.41 10.05
C GLY A 157 -13.76 8.15 9.67
N VAL A 158 -13.13 7.22 8.95
CA VAL A 158 -13.77 5.95 8.59
C VAL A 158 -13.95 5.16 9.87
N ASN A 159 -15.19 4.85 10.22
CA ASN A 159 -15.50 4.05 11.40
C ASN A 159 -14.98 2.63 11.15
N LEU A 160 -13.95 2.23 11.90
CA LEU A 160 -13.24 0.97 11.70
C LEU A 160 -13.97 -0.25 12.31
N GLY A 161 -15.11 -0.01 12.98
CA GLY A 161 -16.03 -1.05 13.48
C GLY A 161 -15.63 -1.62 14.83
#